data_AF-T0M6A3-F1
#
_entry.id   AF-T0M6A3-F1
#
_cell.length_a   1.000
_cell.length_b   1.000
_cell.length_c   1.000
_cell.angle_alpha   90.00
_cell.angle_beta   90.00
_cell.angle_gamma   90.00
#
_symmetry.space_group_name_H-M   'P 1'
#
loop_
_entity.id
_entity.type
_entity.pdbx_description
1 polymer ?
#
loop_
_entity_poly.entity_id
_entity_poly.type
_entity_poly.pdbx_seq_one_letter_code
_entity_poly.pdbx_strand_id
1 'polypeptide(L)'
;MANNQSSPQTVPESISESSQSYGKPASRGGLPDVIKVDGVKSLVLDSENLVLNDPTAKKTSRTCSFASFGAPAAPPTSTIPLYNVLWVELAGQTLTIDYAKYVGKHRVQAAQWIFNVADADTPDVKTWADNLLTRAYGPAKRCKRAKVLVNPHAGPGGAQKKWDVDCEPLFKAARMPIDVVKTERQGQAVDIAQAIDVDAFDTIVTCSGDGLAHEVFNGLGSRPDAFHALQTIAVSHIPCGSGNAMSCNLYGTYRPSLAALAIIKGVETPFDLVSITQGDRRLLSFLSQALGVVAESDLGTEHLRWMGGARFTVGFLQRIFQKKCYPCDLAVKVEIEDKHGVKEHYRQKMSNASATNLGEGPNAAPVESGSSPDAHQGLPPLRYGTINDALPEGWESISSDTMGNFYCGNMAYMAADANFFAAACANDGLMDLVCVDGDVSVGSQLSMLLSVENGQFFDNPLVSYKKITAYRITPRNQKDGYISIDGEKVPFEPFQAEIHQGLGKVISKRGGYEAAGPTNWDKITIGAVAPIDVTARAVAWVAQAVRRQLHAFINGIVACLTFSSYFFKITFDGQQWLR
;
A
#
# COMPACT_ATOMS: atom_id res chain seq x y z
N MET A 1 32.22 4.46 50.94
CA MET A 1 31.45 5.32 50.00
C MET A 1 31.75 4.80 48.60
N ALA A 2 31.21 3.65 48.20
CA ALA A 2 29.87 3.42 47.64
C ALA A 2 29.65 4.14 46.29
N ASN A 3 29.80 3.41 45.18
CA ASN A 3 28.80 3.45 44.11
C ASN A 3 28.85 2.22 43.19
N ASN A 4 27.67 1.61 43.10
CA ASN A 4 27.21 0.43 42.37
C ASN A 4 27.83 0.17 40.98
N GLN A 5 28.35 -1.05 40.81
CA GLN A 5 28.38 -1.75 39.53
C GLN A 5 27.10 -2.60 39.42
N SER A 6 26.28 -2.33 38.41
CA SER A 6 25.16 -3.21 38.01
C SER A 6 25.62 -4.08 36.83
N SER A 7 25.68 -5.38 37.08
CA SER A 7 25.97 -6.43 36.10
C SER A 7 24.94 -6.45 34.96
N PRO A 8 25.33 -6.78 33.71
CA PRO A 8 24.39 -7.01 32.62
C PRO A 8 23.63 -8.33 32.84
N GLN A 9 22.31 -8.28 32.70
CA GLN A 9 21.45 -9.45 32.73
C GLN A 9 21.70 -10.33 31.50
N THR A 10 21.96 -11.61 31.78
CA THR A 10 22.11 -12.72 30.85
C THR A 10 20.86 -12.90 29.98
N VAL A 11 21.08 -12.93 28.66
CA VAL A 11 20.13 -13.35 27.62
C VAL A 11 19.77 -14.82 27.84
N PRO A 12 18.47 -15.22 27.89
CA PRO A 12 18.12 -16.63 27.92
C PRO A 12 18.35 -17.28 26.56
N GLU A 13 18.77 -18.54 26.64
CA GLU A 13 19.25 -19.41 25.58
C GLU A 13 18.42 -19.45 24.28
N SER A 14 19.16 -19.60 23.19
CA SER A 14 18.74 -19.84 21.81
C SER A 14 17.62 -20.86 21.69
N ILE A 15 16.50 -20.44 21.09
CA ILE A 15 15.49 -21.35 20.55
C ILE A 15 16.13 -22.05 19.34
N SER A 16 16.30 -23.36 19.46
CA SER A 16 16.91 -24.24 18.45
C SER A 16 16.24 -24.09 17.08
N GLU A 17 17.04 -23.87 16.03
CA GLU A 17 16.68 -23.80 14.61
C GLU A 17 16.08 -25.10 14.02
N SER A 18 15.86 -26.14 14.83
CA SER A 18 15.55 -27.50 14.36
C SER A 18 14.07 -27.78 14.05
N SER A 19 13.19 -26.77 14.01
CA SER A 19 11.77 -26.96 13.65
C SER A 19 11.34 -26.28 12.34
N GLN A 20 12.29 -25.69 11.59
CA GLN A 20 12.01 -25.01 10.31
C GLN A 20 12.29 -25.87 9.06
N SER A 21 12.43 -27.20 9.18
CA SER A 21 12.54 -28.07 8.01
C SER A 21 11.16 -28.32 7.39
N TYR A 22 10.94 -27.75 6.21
CA TYR A 22 9.78 -28.03 5.37
C TYR A 22 9.71 -29.52 5.01
N GLY A 23 8.82 -30.25 5.67
CA GLY A 23 8.30 -31.50 5.15
C GLY A 23 7.18 -31.20 4.16
N LYS A 24 7.29 -31.75 2.94
CA LYS A 24 6.14 -31.94 2.02
C LYS A 24 4.93 -32.43 2.83
N PRO A 25 3.69 -32.00 2.53
CA PRO A 25 2.52 -32.62 3.12
C PRO A 25 2.53 -34.10 2.72
N ALA A 26 2.76 -34.97 3.71
CA ALA A 26 2.58 -36.39 3.54
C ALA A 26 1.13 -36.63 3.11
N SER A 27 0.99 -37.47 2.09
CA SER A 27 -0.27 -37.86 1.47
C SER A 27 -1.32 -38.38 2.46
N ARG A 28 -2.58 -37.93 2.28
CA ARG A 28 -3.83 -38.69 2.49
C ARG A 28 -4.01 -39.40 3.86
N GLY A 29 -3.67 -38.74 4.96
CA GLY A 29 -4.31 -38.98 6.26
C GLY A 29 -4.98 -37.67 6.69
N GLY A 30 -6.30 -37.63 6.82
CA GLY A 30 -7.02 -36.39 7.13
C GLY A 30 -6.52 -35.80 8.44
N LEU A 31 -5.92 -34.59 8.38
CA LEU A 31 -5.58 -33.84 9.59
C LEU A 31 -6.85 -33.65 10.42
N PRO A 32 -6.77 -33.70 11.77
CA PRO A 32 -7.94 -33.43 12.58
C PRO A 32 -8.38 -31.99 12.32
N ASP A 33 -9.60 -31.81 11.79
CA ASP A 33 -10.22 -30.50 11.63
C ASP A 33 -11.05 -30.09 12.86
N VAL A 34 -11.26 -31.01 13.79
CA VAL A 34 -12.12 -30.82 14.97
C VAL A 34 -11.40 -31.24 16.24
N ILE A 35 -11.45 -30.39 17.27
CA ILE A 35 -11.07 -30.74 18.63
C ILE A 35 -12.18 -30.40 19.63
N LYS A 36 -12.24 -31.15 20.74
CA LYS A 36 -13.13 -30.85 21.86
C LYS A 36 -12.44 -29.95 22.86
N VAL A 37 -13.19 -28.97 23.37
CA VAL A 37 -12.71 -27.99 24.36
C VAL A 37 -13.80 -27.77 25.41
N ASP A 38 -13.42 -27.38 26.63
CA ASP A 38 -14.33 -27.16 27.76
C ASP A 38 -15.34 -28.32 27.97
N GLY A 39 -14.90 -29.55 27.72
CA GLY A 39 -15.69 -30.78 27.83
C GLY A 39 -16.72 -31.01 26.71
N VAL A 40 -17.58 -30.02 26.41
CA VAL A 40 -18.73 -30.16 25.49
C VAL A 40 -18.67 -29.28 24.25
N LYS A 41 -17.80 -28.28 24.22
CA LYS A 41 -17.64 -27.39 23.06
C LYS A 41 -16.69 -28.03 22.05
N SER A 42 -16.74 -27.56 20.81
CA SER A 42 -15.76 -27.95 19.79
C SER A 42 -15.29 -26.77 18.97
N LEU A 43 -14.02 -26.85 18.55
CA LEU A 43 -13.42 -25.96 17.58
C LEU A 43 -13.28 -26.71 16.27
N VAL A 44 -13.78 -26.12 15.18
CA VAL A 44 -13.80 -26.71 13.84
C VAL A 44 -13.07 -25.78 12.87
N LEU A 45 -12.19 -26.34 12.05
CA LEU A 45 -11.48 -25.64 10.98
C LEU A 45 -12.24 -25.79 9.65
N ASP A 46 -13.14 -24.86 9.33
CA ASP A 46 -13.75 -24.77 8.00
C ASP A 46 -12.78 -24.12 7.00
N SER A 47 -13.08 -24.11 5.69
CA SER A 47 -12.18 -23.60 4.65
C SER A 47 -11.61 -22.20 4.90
N GLU A 48 -12.41 -21.29 5.48
CA GLU A 48 -12.12 -19.86 5.62
C GLU A 48 -12.16 -19.37 7.08
N ASN A 49 -12.70 -20.15 8.01
CA ASN A 49 -12.95 -19.76 9.40
C ASN A 49 -12.59 -20.85 10.41
N LEU A 50 -12.20 -20.37 11.59
CA LEU A 50 -12.22 -21.12 12.83
C LEU A 50 -13.59 -20.93 13.49
N VAL A 51 -14.27 -22.04 13.76
CA VAL A 51 -15.66 -22.08 14.20
C VAL A 51 -15.74 -22.67 15.60
N LEU A 52 -16.31 -21.91 16.54
CA LEU A 52 -16.64 -22.38 17.89
C LEU A 52 -18.11 -22.84 17.92
N ASN A 53 -18.29 -24.14 18.16
CA ASN A 53 -19.58 -24.73 18.44
C ASN A 53 -19.77 -24.88 19.95
N ASP A 54 -20.75 -24.15 20.49
CA ASP A 54 -21.15 -24.24 21.89
C ASP A 54 -22.60 -24.73 22.01
N PRO A 55 -22.82 -26.03 22.29
CA PRO A 55 -24.16 -26.59 22.48
C PRO A 55 -24.92 -26.00 23.69
N THR A 56 -24.21 -25.35 24.61
CA THR A 56 -24.77 -24.82 25.87
C THR A 56 -25.13 -23.34 25.80
N ALA A 57 -24.73 -22.66 24.73
CA ALA A 57 -24.98 -21.24 24.56
C ALA A 57 -26.49 -20.93 24.44
N LYS A 58 -27.01 -20.13 25.37
CA LYS A 58 -28.41 -19.68 25.37
C LYS A 58 -28.67 -18.77 24.17
N LYS A 59 -29.79 -18.99 23.46
CA LYS A 59 -30.25 -18.10 22.37
C LYS A 59 -30.42 -16.67 22.90
N THR A 60 -29.64 -15.72 22.40
CA THR A 60 -29.88 -14.30 22.66
C THR A 60 -31.08 -13.83 21.84
N SER A 61 -32.21 -13.59 22.52
CA SER A 61 -33.36 -12.90 21.96
C SER A 61 -32.96 -11.47 21.55
N ARG A 62 -32.99 -11.18 20.25
CA ARG A 62 -33.15 -9.82 19.74
C ARG A 62 -34.44 -9.75 18.92
N THR A 63 -35.46 -9.14 19.52
CA THR A 63 -36.63 -8.48 18.94
C THR A 63 -36.27 -7.68 17.68
N CYS A 64 -37.05 -7.53 16.60
CA CYS A 64 -38.40 -7.92 16.20
C CYS A 64 -38.37 -8.09 14.66
N SER A 65 -39.04 -9.10 14.08
CA SER A 65 -39.75 -9.00 12.79
C SER A 65 -40.50 -10.30 12.50
N PHE A 66 -41.67 -10.15 11.89
CA PHE A 66 -42.74 -11.15 11.78
C PHE A 66 -42.38 -12.38 10.92
N ALA A 67 -42.84 -13.54 11.40
CA ALA A 67 -43.25 -14.76 10.69
C ALA A 67 -42.32 -15.40 9.62
N SER A 68 -41.72 -16.53 10.00
CA SER A 68 -41.76 -17.76 9.17
C SER A 68 -41.54 -18.99 10.03
N PHE A 69 -42.45 -19.96 9.90
CA PHE A 69 -42.34 -21.30 10.47
C PHE A 69 -41.42 -22.16 9.59
N GLY A 70 -40.51 -22.94 10.21
CA GLY A 70 -39.96 -24.15 9.59
C GLY A 70 -38.46 -24.17 9.27
N ALA A 71 -37.61 -24.09 10.30
CA ALA A 71 -36.33 -24.82 10.41
C ALA A 71 -35.83 -24.68 11.86
N PRO A 72 -35.27 -25.73 12.50
CA PRO A 72 -34.55 -25.52 13.76
C PRO A 72 -33.34 -24.63 13.48
N ALA A 73 -33.40 -23.38 13.95
CA ALA A 73 -32.28 -22.45 13.86
C ALA A 73 -31.05 -23.08 14.54
N ALA A 74 -29.94 -23.16 13.80
CA ALA A 74 -28.66 -23.67 14.27
C ALA A 74 -28.23 -22.98 15.59
N PRO A 75 -27.53 -23.68 16.50
CA PRO A 75 -27.01 -23.07 17.72
C PRO A 75 -26.13 -21.85 17.40
N PRO A 76 -26.01 -20.88 18.32
CA PRO A 76 -25.21 -19.67 18.09
C PRO A 76 -23.73 -20.04 17.94
N THR A 77 -23.27 -20.06 16.69
CA THR A 77 -21.88 -20.32 16.34
C THR A 77 -21.09 -19.02 16.36
N SER A 78 -19.94 -19.02 17.04
CA SER A 78 -18.98 -17.90 16.96
C SER A 78 -17.89 -18.24 15.97
N THR A 79 -17.55 -17.32 15.07
CA THR A 79 -16.57 -17.57 14.01
C THR A 79 -15.46 -16.52 14.02
N ILE A 80 -14.27 -16.96 13.66
CA ILE A 80 -13.10 -16.12 13.40
C ILE A 80 -12.60 -16.45 12.00
N PRO A 81 -12.53 -15.50 11.07
CA PRO A 81 -11.87 -15.73 9.78
C PRO A 81 -10.43 -16.21 10.01
N LEU A 82 -9.97 -17.23 9.29
CA LEU A 82 -8.62 -17.78 9.47
C LEU A 82 -7.54 -16.71 9.29
N TYR A 83 -7.75 -15.78 8.35
CA TYR A 83 -6.89 -14.61 8.15
C TYR A 83 -6.71 -13.75 9.42
N ASN A 84 -7.71 -13.73 10.31
CA ASN A 84 -7.69 -12.96 11.55
C ASN A 84 -7.05 -13.73 12.72
N VAL A 85 -6.75 -15.03 12.58
CA VAL A 85 -6.05 -15.78 13.62
C VAL A 85 -4.57 -15.37 13.62
N LEU A 86 -4.10 -14.91 14.78
CA LEU A 86 -2.75 -14.36 14.97
C LEU A 86 -1.82 -15.41 15.56
N TRP A 87 -2.28 -16.15 16.56
CA TRP A 87 -1.50 -17.18 17.21
C TRP A 87 -2.39 -18.22 17.89
N VAL A 88 -1.84 -19.40 18.12
CA VAL A 88 -2.41 -20.43 19.01
C VAL A 88 -1.30 -20.97 19.88
N GLU A 89 -1.59 -21.11 21.15
CA GLU A 89 -0.63 -21.55 22.16
C GLU A 89 -1.30 -22.59 23.06
N LEU A 90 -0.59 -23.70 23.27
CA LEU A 90 -1.00 -24.75 24.19
C LEU A 90 -0.01 -24.79 25.36
N ALA A 91 -0.47 -24.38 26.54
CA ALA A 91 0.32 -24.36 27.77
C ALA A 91 -0.38 -25.23 28.83
N GLY A 92 0.18 -26.42 29.09
CA GLY A 92 -0.49 -27.43 29.91
C GLY A 92 -1.85 -27.81 29.29
N GLN A 93 -2.93 -27.69 30.06
CA GLN A 93 -4.30 -27.95 29.57
C GLN A 93 -4.99 -26.71 28.98
N THR A 94 -4.31 -25.57 28.89
CA THR A 94 -4.90 -24.33 28.40
C THR A 94 -4.55 -24.10 26.94
N LEU A 95 -5.58 -24.01 26.10
CA LEU A 95 -5.47 -23.61 24.70
C LEU A 95 -5.88 -22.14 24.56
N THR A 96 -4.95 -21.29 24.17
CA THR A 96 -5.17 -19.86 23.92
C THR A 96 -5.10 -19.59 22.43
N ILE A 97 -6.10 -18.91 21.87
CA ILE A 97 -6.15 -18.47 20.48
C ILE A 97 -6.20 -16.94 20.46
N ASP A 98 -5.09 -16.33 20.03
CA ASP A 98 -4.98 -14.90 19.80
C ASP A 98 -5.52 -14.57 18.39
N TYR A 99 -6.40 -13.57 18.29
CA TYR A 99 -6.99 -13.17 17.01
C TYR A 99 -7.27 -11.67 16.93
N ALA A 100 -7.31 -11.16 15.69
CA ALA A 100 -7.70 -9.78 15.39
C ALA A 100 -9.23 -9.67 15.33
N LYS A 101 -9.84 -9.10 16.36
CA LYS A 101 -11.29 -8.88 16.45
C LYS A 101 -11.67 -7.53 15.84
N TYR A 102 -12.66 -7.52 14.94
CA TYR A 102 -13.28 -6.28 14.50
C TYR A 102 -14.03 -5.61 15.66
N VAL A 103 -13.63 -4.38 15.97
CA VAL A 103 -14.31 -3.50 16.94
C VAL A 103 -15.07 -2.36 16.25
N GLY A 104 -15.02 -2.34 14.91
CA GLY A 104 -15.77 -1.47 14.02
C GLY A 104 -15.45 -1.83 12.57
N LYS A 105 -16.11 -1.18 11.59
CA LYS A 105 -15.93 -1.49 10.16
C LYS A 105 -14.48 -1.37 9.65
N HIS A 106 -13.69 -0.52 10.29
CA HIS A 106 -12.37 -0.11 9.81
C HIS A 106 -11.28 -0.21 10.90
N ARG A 107 -11.50 -1.03 11.92
CA ARG A 107 -10.59 -1.17 13.06
C ARG A 107 -10.65 -2.57 13.67
N VAL A 108 -9.48 -3.16 13.87
CA VAL A 108 -9.32 -4.43 14.59
C VAL A 108 -8.48 -4.22 15.85
N GLN A 109 -8.68 -5.08 16.85
CA GLN A 109 -7.88 -5.13 18.07
C GLN A 109 -7.58 -6.59 18.44
N ALA A 110 -6.47 -6.82 19.13
CA ALA A 110 -6.14 -8.13 19.66
C ALA A 110 -7.21 -8.58 20.67
N ALA A 111 -7.65 -9.82 20.55
CA ALA A 111 -8.57 -10.50 21.44
C ALA A 111 -8.15 -11.96 21.59
N GLN A 112 -8.69 -12.64 22.60
CA GLN A 112 -8.33 -14.01 22.92
C GLN A 112 -9.57 -14.87 23.12
N TRP A 113 -9.49 -16.12 22.65
CA TRP A 113 -10.27 -17.23 23.18
C TRP A 113 -9.36 -18.10 24.03
N ILE A 114 -9.86 -18.54 25.18
CA ILE A 114 -9.12 -19.38 26.13
C ILE A 114 -10.02 -20.55 26.47
N PHE A 115 -9.50 -21.77 26.33
CA PHE A 115 -10.24 -22.99 26.59
C PHE A 115 -9.42 -24.00 27.40
N ASN A 116 -10.11 -24.86 28.12
CA ASN A 116 -9.52 -26.04 28.76
C ASN A 116 -9.60 -27.26 27.84
N VAL A 117 -8.49 -27.99 27.70
CA VAL A 117 -8.37 -29.20 26.89
C VAL A 117 -7.84 -30.32 27.78
N ALA A 118 -8.72 -31.27 28.15
CA ALA A 118 -8.40 -32.35 29.10
C ALA A 118 -7.24 -33.24 28.61
N ASP A 119 -7.19 -33.49 27.29
CA ASP A 119 -6.18 -34.33 26.63
C ASP A 119 -5.20 -33.49 25.79
N ALA A 120 -4.79 -32.33 26.32
CA ALA A 120 -3.94 -31.36 25.64
C ALA A 120 -2.63 -31.96 25.07
N ASP A 121 -2.00 -32.88 25.80
CA ASP A 121 -0.72 -33.45 25.37
C ASP A 121 -0.80 -34.48 24.24
N THR A 122 -2.02 -34.78 23.76
CA THR A 122 -2.20 -35.69 22.63
C THR A 122 -1.59 -35.13 21.34
N PRO A 123 -1.01 -35.99 20.48
CA PRO A 123 -0.52 -35.57 19.16
C PRO A 123 -1.59 -34.87 18.31
N ASP A 124 -2.86 -35.23 18.50
CA ASP A 124 -3.98 -34.69 17.72
C ASP A 124 -4.21 -33.19 17.98
N VAL A 125 -4.14 -32.75 19.25
CA VAL A 125 -4.35 -31.32 19.60
C VAL A 125 -3.20 -30.46 19.11
N LYS A 126 -1.95 -30.94 19.25
CA LYS A 126 -0.76 -30.26 18.74
C LYS A 126 -0.80 -30.15 17.22
N THR A 127 -1.12 -31.25 16.53
CA THR A 127 -1.30 -31.28 15.07
C THR A 127 -2.42 -30.36 14.61
N TRP A 128 -3.54 -30.30 15.33
CA TRP A 128 -4.64 -29.38 15.04
C TRP A 128 -4.21 -27.92 15.18
N ALA A 129 -3.47 -27.57 16.23
CA ALA A 129 -2.96 -26.22 16.46
C ALA A 129 -1.98 -25.78 15.35
N ASP A 130 -1.07 -26.68 14.95
CA ASP A 130 -0.17 -26.44 13.83
C ASP A 130 -0.91 -26.29 12.50
N ASN A 131 -1.95 -27.10 12.27
CA ASN A 131 -2.83 -26.99 11.11
C ASN A 131 -3.57 -25.64 11.08
N LEU A 132 -4.11 -25.20 12.22
CA LEU A 132 -4.75 -23.88 12.36
C LEU A 132 -3.78 -22.76 11.96
N LEU A 133 -2.56 -22.74 12.48
CA LEU A 133 -1.58 -21.70 12.11
C LEU A 133 -1.16 -21.78 10.65
N THR A 134 -1.01 -23.00 10.12
CA THR A 134 -0.65 -23.22 8.71
C THR A 134 -1.70 -22.67 7.78
N ARG A 135 -2.97 -22.95 8.05
CA ARG A 135 -4.09 -22.43 7.26
C ARG A 135 -4.31 -20.94 7.48
N ALA A 136 -4.10 -20.44 8.70
CA ALA A 136 -4.25 -19.02 9.01
C ALA A 136 -3.20 -18.14 8.33
N TYR A 137 -1.93 -18.56 8.26
CA TYR A 137 -0.84 -17.79 7.67
C TYR A 137 -0.65 -18.07 6.17
N GLY A 138 -1.02 -19.27 5.70
CA GLY A 138 -0.72 -19.70 4.35
C GLY A 138 0.78 -19.55 4.04
N PRO A 139 1.17 -18.82 2.98
CA PRO A 139 2.58 -18.62 2.61
C PRO A 139 3.32 -17.61 3.50
N ALA A 140 2.65 -16.88 4.39
CA ALA A 140 3.28 -15.83 5.17
C ALA A 140 4.21 -16.38 6.26
N LYS A 141 5.43 -15.83 6.33
CA LYS A 141 6.38 -16.08 7.43
C LYS A 141 5.73 -15.70 8.77
N ARG A 142 5.76 -16.61 9.74
CA ARG A 142 5.31 -16.38 11.13
C ARG A 142 6.43 -15.69 11.93
N CYS A 143 6.06 -14.98 12.99
CA CYS A 143 7.00 -14.37 13.93
C CYS A 143 8.09 -13.51 13.25
N LYS A 144 7.72 -12.73 12.21
CA LYS A 144 8.64 -11.85 11.51
C LYS A 144 9.32 -10.89 12.50
N ARG A 145 10.63 -10.73 12.39
CA ARG A 145 11.44 -9.80 13.19
C ARG A 145 11.32 -8.40 12.60
N ALA A 146 10.90 -7.41 13.39
CA ALA A 146 10.60 -6.07 12.88
C ALA A 146 11.36 -4.96 13.61
N LYS A 147 12.03 -4.10 12.83
CA LYS A 147 12.50 -2.79 13.29
C LYS A 147 11.40 -1.77 13.02
N VAL A 148 10.83 -1.17 14.05
CA VAL A 148 9.70 -0.24 13.92
C VAL A 148 10.19 1.19 14.12
N LEU A 149 9.96 2.04 13.12
CA LEU A 149 10.31 3.46 13.17
C LEU A 149 9.03 4.29 13.29
N VAL A 150 8.84 4.98 14.41
CA VAL A 150 7.64 5.77 14.68
C VAL A 150 7.97 7.25 14.66
N ASN A 151 7.36 8.00 13.74
CA ASN A 151 7.42 9.46 13.79
C ASN A 151 6.23 9.99 14.61
N PRO A 152 6.43 10.43 15.87
CA PRO A 152 5.32 10.85 16.74
C PRO A 152 4.56 12.08 16.21
N HIS A 153 5.21 12.88 15.36
CA HIS A 153 4.69 14.11 14.76
C HIS A 153 4.06 13.90 13.37
N ALA A 154 3.96 12.67 12.88
CA ALA A 154 3.37 12.41 11.56
C ALA A 154 1.89 12.81 11.46
N GLY A 155 1.51 13.38 10.32
CA GLY A 155 0.13 13.80 10.01
C GLY A 155 -0.40 14.89 10.97
N PRO A 156 -1.68 14.85 11.39
CA PRO A 156 -2.21 15.76 12.42
C PRO A 156 -1.70 15.41 13.84
N GLY A 157 -0.70 14.52 13.96
CA GLY A 157 -0.20 13.96 15.21
C GLY A 157 -0.81 12.60 15.58
N GLY A 158 -0.31 12.05 16.68
CA GLY A 158 -0.87 10.85 17.33
C GLY A 158 -0.42 9.52 16.70
N ALA A 159 0.60 9.50 15.86
CA ALA A 159 1.18 8.28 15.31
C ALA A 159 1.63 7.31 16.42
N GLN A 160 2.28 7.83 17.46
CA GLN A 160 2.66 7.04 18.64
C GLN A 160 1.45 6.35 19.27
N LYS A 161 0.37 7.09 19.52
CA LYS A 161 -0.84 6.53 20.11
C LYS A 161 -1.49 5.47 19.21
N LYS A 162 -1.51 5.68 17.88
CA LYS A 162 -2.00 4.70 16.91
C LYS A 162 -1.15 3.44 16.94
N TRP A 163 0.18 3.56 17.03
CA TRP A 163 1.07 2.43 17.20
C TRP A 163 0.74 1.67 18.49
N ASP A 164 0.80 2.33 19.64
CA ASP A 164 0.65 1.73 20.97
C ASP A 164 -0.72 1.04 21.15
N VAL A 165 -1.80 1.64 20.61
CA VAL A 165 -3.17 1.18 20.85
C VAL A 165 -3.69 0.24 19.75
N ASP A 166 -3.36 0.51 18.49
CA ASP A 166 -3.97 -0.17 17.34
C ASP A 166 -3.04 -1.18 16.67
N CYS A 167 -1.71 -1.06 16.80
CA CYS A 167 -0.76 -1.86 16.03
C CYS A 167 0.08 -2.79 16.92
N GLU A 168 0.79 -2.25 17.90
CA GLU A 168 1.70 -3.00 18.78
C GLU A 168 1.02 -4.21 19.45
N PRO A 169 -0.22 -4.13 19.98
CA PRO A 169 -0.89 -5.28 20.57
C PRO A 169 -1.13 -6.42 19.58
N LEU A 170 -1.36 -6.11 18.29
CA LEU A 170 -1.55 -7.13 17.25
C LEU A 170 -0.22 -7.83 16.93
N PHE A 171 0.88 -7.07 16.85
CA PHE A 171 2.22 -7.63 16.61
C PHE A 171 2.65 -8.55 17.76
N LYS A 172 2.40 -8.14 19.02
CA LYS A 172 2.65 -8.96 20.21
C LYS A 172 1.76 -10.22 20.23
N ALA A 173 0.48 -10.08 19.92
CA ALA A 173 -0.44 -11.20 19.81
C ALA A 173 -0.02 -12.22 18.72
N ALA A 174 0.64 -11.76 17.66
CA ALA A 174 1.22 -12.59 16.60
C ALA A 174 2.64 -13.11 16.90
N ARG A 175 3.16 -12.87 18.12
CA ARG A 175 4.50 -13.27 18.57
C ARG A 175 5.63 -12.75 17.67
N MET A 176 5.48 -11.56 17.08
CA MET A 176 6.55 -10.89 16.34
C MET A 176 7.56 -10.26 17.31
N PRO A 177 8.87 -10.55 17.19
CA PRO A 177 9.91 -9.77 17.85
C PRO A 177 9.96 -8.36 17.25
N ILE A 178 9.82 -7.34 18.10
CA ILE A 178 9.78 -5.93 17.68
C ILE A 178 10.84 -5.10 18.42
N ASP A 179 11.58 -4.29 17.67
CA ASP A 179 12.49 -3.25 18.18
C ASP A 179 11.94 -1.89 17.73
N VAL A 180 11.45 -1.09 18.67
CA VAL A 180 10.72 0.16 18.38
C VAL A 180 11.62 1.37 18.66
N VAL A 181 11.80 2.22 17.65
CA VAL A 181 12.53 3.49 17.73
C VAL A 181 11.62 4.64 17.35
N LYS A 182 11.63 5.70 18.17
CA LYS A 182 10.96 6.96 17.84
C LYS A 182 11.92 7.84 17.07
N THR A 183 11.47 8.40 15.96
CA THR A 183 12.26 9.39 15.22
C THR A 183 12.03 10.79 15.78
N GLU A 184 13.08 11.59 15.82
CA GLU A 184 13.17 12.91 16.44
C GLU A 184 13.43 14.01 15.40
N ARG A 185 14.03 13.65 14.26
CA ARG A 185 14.35 14.59 13.18
C ARG A 185 14.22 13.96 11.79
N GLN A 186 14.14 14.82 10.78
CA GLN A 186 14.25 14.43 9.37
C GLN A 186 15.62 13.77 9.10
N GLY A 187 15.62 12.78 8.22
CA GLY A 187 16.81 12.01 7.83
C GLY A 187 17.26 10.98 8.87
N GLN A 188 16.66 10.92 10.06
CA GLN A 188 17.07 9.92 11.06
C GLN A 188 16.74 8.49 10.60
N ALA A 189 15.68 8.29 9.81
CA ALA A 189 15.40 6.95 9.29
C ALA A 189 16.41 6.53 8.22
N VAL A 190 16.99 7.49 7.47
CA VAL A 190 18.15 7.23 6.59
C VAL A 190 19.32 6.69 7.43
N ASP A 191 19.68 7.41 8.50
CA ASP A 191 20.81 7.03 9.36
C ASP A 191 20.61 5.64 9.99
N ILE A 192 19.40 5.36 10.49
CA ILE A 192 19.06 4.07 11.09
C ILE A 192 19.10 2.95 10.05
N ALA A 193 18.50 3.15 8.88
CA ALA A 193 18.48 2.14 7.82
C ALA A 193 19.88 1.89 7.26
N GLN A 194 20.72 2.92 7.14
CA GLN A 194 22.11 2.76 6.71
C GLN A 194 22.93 1.94 7.72
N ALA A 195 22.70 2.13 9.02
CA ALA A 195 23.44 1.44 10.08
C ALA A 195 22.83 0.09 10.54
N ILE A 196 21.72 -0.35 9.94
CA ILE A 196 20.98 -1.53 10.39
C ILE A 196 21.80 -2.81 10.20
N ASP A 197 21.66 -3.76 11.13
CA ASP A 197 22.07 -5.14 10.88
C ASP A 197 21.04 -5.79 9.95
N VAL A 198 21.47 -6.08 8.73
CA VAL A 198 20.58 -6.52 7.64
C VAL A 198 19.96 -7.89 7.94
N ASP A 199 20.72 -8.78 8.60
CA ASP A 199 20.29 -10.15 8.85
C ASP A 199 19.44 -10.30 10.12
N ALA A 200 19.45 -9.28 10.99
CA ALA A 200 18.72 -9.27 12.26
C ALA A 200 17.21 -9.06 12.09
N PHE A 201 16.76 -8.48 10.96
CA PHE A 201 15.37 -8.08 10.76
C PHE A 201 14.80 -8.64 9.46
N ASP A 202 13.52 -9.01 9.49
CA ASP A 202 12.78 -9.39 8.28
C ASP A 202 12.11 -8.17 7.64
N THR A 203 11.76 -7.16 8.45
CA THR A 203 11.15 -5.93 7.95
C THR A 203 11.45 -4.68 8.77
N ILE A 204 11.58 -3.54 8.10
CA ILE A 204 11.49 -2.20 8.72
C ILE A 204 10.05 -1.69 8.56
N VAL A 205 9.35 -1.48 9.67
CA VAL A 205 7.97 -0.98 9.71
C VAL A 205 7.99 0.52 10.00
N THR A 206 7.62 1.32 9.01
CA THR A 206 7.52 2.77 9.15
C THR A 206 6.11 3.17 9.61
N CYS A 207 6.01 3.91 10.71
CA CYS A 207 4.76 4.43 11.27
C CYS A 207 4.70 5.95 11.05
N SER A 208 4.34 6.37 9.84
CA SER A 208 4.32 7.77 9.39
C SER A 208 3.48 7.90 8.10
N GLY A 209 3.75 8.91 7.26
CA GLY A 209 3.39 8.90 5.84
C GLY A 209 4.50 8.31 4.96
N ASP A 210 4.32 8.40 3.65
CA ASP A 210 5.21 7.80 2.63
C ASP A 210 6.68 8.26 2.73
N GLY A 211 6.93 9.52 3.12
CA GLY A 211 8.29 10.07 3.24
C GLY A 211 9.21 9.33 4.23
N LEU A 212 8.68 8.69 5.28
CA LEU A 212 9.52 7.89 6.17
C LEU A 212 9.99 6.58 5.50
N ALA A 213 9.15 5.99 4.64
CA ALA A 213 9.55 4.85 3.83
C ALA A 213 10.56 5.27 2.75
N HIS A 214 10.40 6.46 2.17
CA HIS A 214 11.39 7.06 1.26
C HIS A 214 12.77 7.18 1.93
N GLU A 215 12.83 7.69 3.17
CA GLU A 215 14.07 7.76 3.95
C GLU A 215 14.68 6.36 4.17
N VAL A 216 13.87 5.35 4.50
CA VAL A 216 14.36 3.99 4.72
C VAL A 216 14.95 3.39 3.45
N PHE A 217 14.27 3.48 2.30
CA PHE A 217 14.81 2.97 1.03
C PHE A 217 16.12 3.66 0.66
N ASN A 218 16.22 4.97 0.83
CA ASN A 218 17.46 5.70 0.55
C ASN A 218 18.58 5.40 1.55
N GLY A 219 18.25 5.13 2.83
CA GLY A 219 19.23 4.68 3.82
C GLY A 219 19.77 3.28 3.54
N LEU A 220 18.92 2.34 3.10
CA LEU A 220 19.37 1.03 2.61
C LEU A 220 20.20 1.19 1.32
N GLY A 221 19.77 2.07 0.42
CA GLY A 221 20.43 2.35 -0.86
C GLY A 221 21.78 3.06 -0.74
N SER A 222 22.07 3.71 0.40
CA SER A 222 23.34 4.40 0.65
C SER A 222 24.40 3.50 1.30
N ARG A 223 24.08 2.23 1.56
CA ARG A 223 25.01 1.27 2.14
C ARG A 223 26.01 0.74 1.11
N PRO A 224 27.21 0.32 1.53
CA PRO A 224 28.16 -0.37 0.66
C PRO A 224 27.61 -1.68 0.07
N ASP A 225 26.74 -2.38 0.81
CA ASP A 225 26.06 -3.63 0.45
C ASP A 225 24.59 -3.40 0.04
N ALA A 226 24.27 -2.24 -0.52
CA ALA A 226 22.90 -1.80 -0.79
C ALA A 226 22.03 -2.81 -1.55
N PHE A 227 22.61 -3.54 -2.52
CA PHE A 227 21.85 -4.56 -3.26
C PHE A 227 21.36 -5.67 -2.33
N HIS A 228 22.24 -6.20 -1.48
CA HIS A 228 21.88 -7.20 -0.48
C HIS A 228 20.87 -6.64 0.53
N ALA A 229 21.11 -5.43 1.05
CA ALA A 229 20.22 -4.81 2.04
C ALA A 229 18.77 -4.63 1.51
N LEU A 230 18.61 -4.12 0.29
CA LEU A 230 17.32 -3.88 -0.35
C LEU A 230 16.58 -5.18 -0.72
N GLN A 231 17.32 -6.26 -0.99
CA GLN A 231 16.75 -7.58 -1.28
C GLN A 231 16.50 -8.43 -0.04
N THR A 232 17.15 -8.16 1.08
CA THR A 232 16.99 -8.96 2.30
C THR A 232 15.84 -8.43 3.16
N ILE A 233 15.88 -7.16 3.55
CA ILE A 233 14.90 -6.58 4.48
C ILE A 233 13.72 -5.95 3.73
N ALA A 234 12.50 -6.35 4.10
CA ALA A 234 11.30 -5.74 3.54
C ALA A 234 10.98 -4.38 4.18
N VAL A 235 10.50 -3.39 3.41
CA VAL A 235 9.93 -2.16 3.94
C VAL A 235 8.40 -2.29 4.05
N SER A 236 7.85 -1.99 5.23
CA SER A 236 6.42 -2.02 5.53
C SER A 236 5.93 -0.67 6.02
N HIS A 237 4.63 -0.39 5.84
CA HIS A 237 4.05 0.92 6.17
C HIS A 237 2.80 0.83 7.05
N ILE A 238 2.84 1.45 8.23
CA ILE A 238 1.66 1.72 9.05
C ILE A 238 1.21 3.16 8.77
N PRO A 239 0.02 3.36 8.17
CA PRO A 239 -0.43 4.65 7.68
C PRO A 239 -0.82 5.59 8.83
N CYS A 240 0.13 6.42 9.27
CA CYS A 240 -0.08 7.40 10.34
C CYS A 240 -0.02 8.86 9.85
N GLY A 241 0.43 9.10 8.62
CA GLY A 241 0.65 10.42 8.05
C GLY A 241 -0.53 10.96 7.23
N SER A 242 -0.30 12.07 6.54
CA SER A 242 -1.26 12.69 5.61
C SER A 242 -1.27 12.02 4.22
N GLY A 243 -0.12 11.58 3.73
CA GLY A 243 0.02 10.70 2.56
C GLY A 243 0.21 9.26 3.03
N ASN A 244 -0.58 8.33 2.50
CA ASN A 244 -0.53 6.91 2.86
C ASN A 244 -0.66 6.02 1.63
N ALA A 245 -0.03 6.43 0.53
CA ALA A 245 -0.12 5.78 -0.76
C ALA A 245 0.40 4.34 -0.70
N MET A 246 1.54 4.12 -0.05
CA MET A 246 2.15 2.79 0.09
C MET A 246 1.18 1.78 0.74
N SER A 247 0.57 2.15 1.86
CA SER A 247 -0.41 1.31 2.56
C SER A 247 -1.67 1.04 1.72
N CYS A 248 -2.15 2.03 0.95
CA CYS A 248 -3.29 1.83 0.05
C CYS A 248 -2.96 0.79 -1.03
N ASN A 249 -1.75 0.85 -1.62
CA ASN A 249 -1.33 -0.10 -2.64
C ASN A 249 -1.05 -1.49 -2.07
N LEU A 250 -0.33 -1.62 -0.96
CA LEU A 250 0.11 -2.93 -0.45
C LEU A 250 -0.97 -3.66 0.36
N TYR A 251 -1.89 -2.93 1.01
CA TYR A 251 -2.84 -3.48 1.98
C TYR A 251 -4.31 -3.16 1.66
N GLY A 252 -4.57 -2.26 0.71
CA GLY A 252 -5.93 -1.84 0.34
C GLY A 252 -6.59 -1.00 1.43
N THR A 253 -5.80 -0.37 2.30
CA THR A 253 -6.31 0.38 3.45
C THR A 253 -5.37 1.50 3.86
N TYR A 254 -5.92 2.55 4.46
CA TYR A 254 -5.19 3.63 5.14
C TYR A 254 -5.44 3.59 6.66
N ARG A 255 -5.87 2.43 7.20
CA ARG A 255 -6.23 2.26 8.61
C ARG A 255 -5.13 1.50 9.36
N PRO A 256 -4.52 2.07 10.42
CA PRO A 256 -3.37 1.48 11.11
C PRO A 256 -3.54 0.02 11.53
N SER A 257 -4.62 -0.34 12.23
CA SER A 257 -4.83 -1.72 12.71
C SER A 257 -5.07 -2.72 11.57
N LEU A 258 -5.67 -2.31 10.46
CA LEU A 258 -5.86 -3.19 9.30
C LEU A 258 -4.54 -3.37 8.53
N ALA A 259 -3.74 -2.31 8.41
CA ALA A 259 -2.38 -2.40 7.85
C ALA A 259 -1.48 -3.29 8.72
N ALA A 260 -1.57 -3.17 10.06
CA ALA A 260 -0.87 -4.04 11.00
C ALA A 260 -1.21 -5.52 10.78
N LEU A 261 -2.50 -5.85 10.67
CA LEU A 261 -2.93 -7.20 10.33
C LEU A 261 -2.38 -7.65 8.96
N ALA A 262 -2.39 -6.77 7.95
CA ALA A 262 -1.84 -7.08 6.63
C ALA A 262 -0.32 -7.28 6.63
N ILE A 263 0.44 -6.62 7.50
CA ILE A 263 1.89 -6.85 7.65
C ILE A 263 2.16 -8.18 8.35
N ILE A 264 1.42 -8.47 9.43
CA ILE A 264 1.54 -9.75 10.16
C ILE A 264 1.27 -10.92 9.22
N LYS A 265 0.16 -10.86 8.47
CA LYS A 265 -0.31 -11.92 7.57
C LYS A 265 0.23 -11.81 6.14
N GLY A 266 1.02 -10.79 5.86
CA GLY A 266 1.53 -10.50 4.53
C GLY A 266 2.73 -11.36 4.15
N VAL A 267 3.01 -11.34 2.85
CA VAL A 267 4.12 -12.05 2.21
C VAL A 267 5.18 -11.07 1.73
N GLU A 268 6.42 -11.51 1.75
CA GLU A 268 7.52 -10.78 1.11
C GLU A 268 7.25 -10.70 -0.40
N THR A 269 7.37 -9.50 -0.94
CA THR A 269 7.06 -9.21 -2.34
C THR A 269 8.23 -8.43 -2.93
N PRO A 270 8.87 -8.94 -4.00
CA PRO A 270 9.83 -8.16 -4.77
C PRO A 270 9.18 -6.88 -5.30
N PHE A 271 9.95 -5.81 -5.32
CA PHE A 271 9.44 -4.47 -5.54
C PHE A 271 10.40 -3.65 -6.40
N ASP A 272 9.91 -3.05 -7.47
CA ASP A 272 10.72 -2.24 -8.36
C ASP A 272 11.11 -0.91 -7.70
N LEU A 273 12.36 -0.48 -7.85
CA LEU A 273 12.82 0.82 -7.37
C LEU A 273 13.40 1.63 -8.52
N VAL A 274 13.18 2.95 -8.50
CA VAL A 274 13.65 3.87 -9.52
C VAL A 274 14.89 4.59 -9.01
N SER A 275 16.00 4.51 -9.74
CA SER A 275 17.13 5.42 -9.51
C SER A 275 16.89 6.74 -10.21
N ILE A 276 16.97 7.83 -9.44
CA ILE A 276 16.89 9.20 -9.94
C ILE A 276 18.27 9.85 -9.83
N THR A 277 18.75 10.44 -10.91
CA THR A 277 20.01 11.17 -10.96
C THR A 277 19.79 12.67 -11.20
N GLN A 278 20.42 13.51 -10.38
CA GLN A 278 20.45 14.98 -10.45
C GLN A 278 21.85 15.48 -10.10
N GLY A 279 22.56 16.05 -11.08
CA GLY A 279 24.00 16.27 -10.98
C GLY A 279 24.72 14.96 -10.59
N ASP A 280 25.52 15.01 -9.54
CA ASP A 280 26.27 13.85 -9.02
C ASP A 280 25.49 13.02 -7.99
N ARG A 281 24.22 13.37 -7.72
CA ARG A 281 23.39 12.68 -6.73
C ARG A 281 22.61 11.56 -7.39
N ARG A 282 22.57 10.40 -6.73
CA ARG A 282 21.65 9.30 -7.03
C ARG A 282 20.77 9.05 -5.81
N LEU A 283 19.46 9.10 -5.99
CA LEU A 283 18.46 8.79 -4.97
C LEU A 283 17.52 7.71 -5.48
N LEU A 284 16.91 6.96 -4.57
CA LEU A 284 15.90 5.97 -4.88
C LEU A 284 14.51 6.55 -4.70
N SER A 285 13.63 6.20 -5.63
CA SER A 285 12.22 6.51 -5.60
C SER A 285 11.40 5.24 -5.71
N PHE A 286 10.37 5.13 -4.87
CA PHE A 286 9.55 3.92 -4.78
C PHE A 286 8.10 4.18 -5.20
N LEU A 287 7.64 5.44 -5.15
CA LEU A 287 6.24 5.81 -5.30
C LEU A 287 5.98 6.53 -6.63
N SER A 288 6.52 7.74 -6.79
CA SER A 288 6.20 8.58 -7.95
C SER A 288 7.16 9.77 -8.16
N GLN A 289 7.19 10.30 -9.37
CA GLN A 289 8.00 11.46 -9.77
C GLN A 289 7.14 12.44 -10.58
N ALA A 290 7.04 13.68 -10.14
CA ALA A 290 6.14 14.67 -10.71
C ALA A 290 6.83 15.99 -11.06
N LEU A 291 6.41 16.58 -12.18
CA LEU A 291 6.66 17.97 -12.56
C LEU A 291 5.36 18.57 -13.12
N GLY A 292 5.03 19.78 -12.71
CA GLY A 292 3.82 20.48 -13.13
C GLY A 292 2.75 20.53 -12.05
N VAL A 293 1.47 20.51 -12.45
CA VAL A 293 0.35 20.78 -11.52
C VAL A 293 0.35 19.85 -10.30
N VAL A 294 0.68 18.56 -10.44
CA VAL A 294 0.72 17.63 -9.30
C VAL A 294 1.82 18.03 -8.30
N ALA A 295 3.04 18.29 -8.78
CA ALA A 295 4.16 18.70 -7.92
C ALA A 295 3.90 20.02 -7.20
N GLU A 296 3.28 21.00 -7.89
CA GLU A 296 2.90 22.26 -7.25
C GLU A 296 1.76 22.11 -6.26
N SER A 297 0.82 21.20 -6.52
CA SER A 297 -0.30 20.95 -5.61
C SER A 297 0.17 20.25 -4.34
N ASP A 298 1.18 19.39 -4.44
CA ASP A 298 1.78 18.73 -3.30
C ASP A 298 2.71 19.67 -2.52
N LEU A 299 3.72 20.24 -3.17
CA LEU A 299 4.76 21.01 -2.48
C LEU A 299 4.37 22.47 -2.26
N GLY A 300 3.62 23.07 -3.19
CA GLY A 300 3.17 24.45 -3.08
C GLY A 300 2.08 24.67 -2.00
N THR A 301 1.45 23.60 -1.50
CA THR A 301 0.40 23.67 -0.47
C THR A 301 0.86 23.22 0.91
N GLU A 302 2.17 23.10 1.16
CA GLU A 302 2.68 22.67 2.48
C GLU A 302 2.22 23.57 3.64
N HIS A 303 2.09 24.87 3.40
CA HIS A 303 1.54 25.83 4.37
C HIS A 303 0.07 25.54 4.75
N LEU A 304 -0.63 24.68 3.98
CA LEU A 304 -2.00 24.21 4.21
C LEU A 304 -2.06 22.80 4.80
N ARG A 305 -0.97 22.27 5.38
CA ARG A 305 -0.96 20.93 6.01
C ARG A 305 -2.07 20.71 7.05
N TRP A 306 -2.57 21.78 7.68
CA TRP A 306 -3.71 21.74 8.60
C TRP A 306 -5.01 21.23 7.95
N MET A 307 -5.14 21.29 6.62
CA MET A 307 -6.29 20.79 5.87
C MET A 307 -6.24 19.27 5.59
N GLY A 308 -5.17 18.58 5.99
CA GLY A 308 -4.96 17.17 5.64
C GLY A 308 -4.93 16.98 4.12
N GLY A 309 -5.59 15.93 3.61
CA GLY A 309 -5.62 15.64 2.17
C GLY A 309 -6.33 16.68 1.30
N ALA A 310 -7.25 17.49 1.85
CA ALA A 310 -7.99 18.47 1.08
C ALA A 310 -7.11 19.57 0.46
N ARG A 311 -5.90 19.79 1.01
CA ARG A 311 -4.92 20.75 0.47
C ARG A 311 -4.56 20.46 -0.98
N PHE A 312 -4.52 19.19 -1.37
CA PHE A 312 -4.17 18.77 -2.73
C PHE A 312 -5.21 19.22 -3.73
N THR A 313 -6.50 19.01 -3.42
CA THR A 313 -7.62 19.44 -4.26
C THR A 313 -7.63 20.95 -4.42
N VAL A 314 -7.38 21.70 -3.34
CA VAL A 314 -7.30 23.18 -3.40
C VAL A 314 -6.15 23.64 -4.27
N GLY A 315 -4.94 23.08 -4.08
CA GLY A 315 -3.78 23.40 -4.90
C GLY A 315 -4.04 23.13 -6.38
N PHE A 316 -4.62 21.97 -6.68
CA PHE A 316 -4.96 21.57 -8.03
C PHE A 316 -5.95 22.54 -8.69
N LEU A 317 -7.06 22.86 -8.01
CA LEU A 317 -8.05 23.81 -8.52
C LEU A 317 -7.45 25.20 -8.76
N GLN A 318 -6.65 25.72 -7.83
CA GLN A 318 -5.98 27.02 -7.99
C GLN A 318 -5.13 27.07 -9.27
N ARG A 319 -4.43 25.98 -9.60
CA ARG A 319 -3.55 25.92 -10.79
C ARG A 319 -4.31 25.70 -12.09
N ILE A 320 -5.40 24.93 -12.06
CA ILE A 320 -6.32 24.84 -13.22
C ILE A 320 -6.78 26.24 -13.63
N PHE A 321 -7.23 27.06 -12.68
CA PHE A 321 -7.73 28.40 -12.99
C PHE A 321 -6.64 29.35 -13.50
N GLN A 322 -5.37 29.09 -13.15
CA GLN A 322 -4.22 29.86 -13.65
C GLN A 322 -3.73 29.39 -15.03
N LYS A 323 -4.16 28.21 -15.52
CA LYS A 323 -3.71 27.60 -16.78
C LYS A 323 -2.18 27.57 -16.93
N LYS A 324 -1.48 27.28 -15.84
CA LYS A 324 -0.02 27.29 -15.84
C LYS A 324 0.51 26.10 -16.66
N CYS A 325 1.39 26.39 -17.61
CA CYS A 325 2.15 25.41 -18.38
C CYS A 325 3.60 25.38 -17.89
N TYR A 326 4.28 24.26 -18.12
CA TYR A 326 5.61 23.96 -17.61
C TYR A 326 6.51 23.50 -18.75
N PRO A 327 7.06 24.43 -19.56
CA PRO A 327 7.91 24.07 -20.69
C PRO A 327 9.04 23.13 -20.26
N CYS A 328 9.23 22.04 -21.00
CA CYS A 328 10.29 21.06 -20.75
C CYS A 328 10.66 20.29 -22.02
N ASP A 329 11.83 19.66 -21.99
CA ASP A 329 12.19 18.58 -22.91
C ASP A 329 12.15 17.26 -22.15
N LEU A 330 11.49 16.27 -22.74
CA LEU A 330 11.30 14.94 -22.18
C LEU A 330 11.84 13.91 -23.17
N ALA A 331 12.84 13.14 -22.76
CA ALA A 331 13.31 11.99 -23.50
C ALA A 331 12.91 10.70 -22.77
N VAL A 332 12.38 9.70 -23.48
CA VAL A 332 11.75 8.52 -22.86
C VAL A 332 12.17 7.24 -23.57
N LYS A 333 12.52 6.22 -22.79
CA LYS A 333 12.63 4.84 -23.29
C LYS A 333 11.30 4.12 -23.12
N VAL A 334 10.47 4.18 -24.17
CA VAL A 334 9.15 3.55 -24.21
C VAL A 334 9.28 2.05 -24.49
N GLU A 335 8.57 1.24 -23.71
CA GLU A 335 8.41 -0.21 -23.95
C GLU A 335 6.99 -0.52 -24.44
N ILE A 336 5.97 0.19 -23.92
CA ILE A 336 4.58 0.05 -24.35
C ILE A 336 3.98 1.43 -24.53
N GLU A 337 3.64 1.74 -25.77
CA GLU A 337 3.25 3.09 -26.16
C GLU A 337 1.76 3.40 -25.93
N ASP A 338 0.88 2.43 -26.14
CA ASP A 338 -0.55 2.67 -26.15
C ASP A 338 -1.30 1.97 -25.00
N LYS A 339 -2.47 2.54 -24.67
CA LYS A 339 -3.33 2.07 -23.58
C LYS A 339 -3.82 0.64 -23.74
N HIS A 340 -4.02 0.18 -24.98
CA HIS A 340 -4.45 -1.20 -25.24
C HIS A 340 -3.31 -2.17 -24.93
N GLY A 341 -2.10 -1.90 -25.42
CA GLY A 341 -0.89 -2.65 -25.08
C GLY A 341 -0.63 -2.70 -23.57
N VAL A 342 -0.83 -1.58 -22.86
CA VAL A 342 -0.64 -1.53 -21.40
C VAL A 342 -1.64 -2.44 -20.67
N LYS A 343 -2.91 -2.44 -21.09
CA LYS A 343 -3.93 -3.33 -20.50
C LYS A 343 -3.65 -4.80 -20.81
N GLU A 344 -3.16 -5.11 -22.01
CA GLU A 344 -2.77 -6.48 -22.39
C GLU A 344 -1.59 -6.98 -21.53
N HIS A 345 -0.55 -6.16 -21.35
CA HIS A 345 0.56 -6.48 -20.45
C HIS A 345 0.09 -6.70 -19.00
N TYR A 346 -0.77 -5.81 -18.49
CA TYR A 346 -1.33 -5.96 -17.14
C TYR A 346 -2.10 -7.29 -17.00
N ARG A 347 -2.92 -7.64 -18.01
CA ARG A 347 -3.65 -8.91 -18.04
C ARG A 347 -2.71 -10.10 -17.96
N GLN A 348 -1.65 -10.12 -18.77
CA GLN A 348 -0.66 -11.20 -18.78
C GLN A 348 0.01 -11.35 -17.41
N LYS A 349 0.40 -10.23 -16.77
CA LYS A 349 1.01 -10.25 -15.43
C LYS A 349 0.05 -10.80 -14.36
N MET A 350 -1.20 -10.36 -14.35
CA MET A 350 -2.20 -10.86 -13.39
C MET A 350 -2.57 -12.33 -13.62
N SER A 351 -2.56 -12.79 -14.87
CA SER A 351 -2.81 -14.19 -15.22
C SER A 351 -1.66 -15.08 -14.75
N ASN A 352 -0.42 -14.66 -14.99
CA ASN A 352 0.79 -15.38 -14.56
C ASN A 352 0.89 -15.44 -13.02
N ALA A 353 0.63 -14.34 -12.33
CA ALA A 353 0.59 -14.29 -10.87
C ALA A 353 -0.47 -15.25 -10.29
N SER A 354 -1.62 -15.36 -10.95
CA SER A 354 -2.70 -16.28 -10.54
C SER A 354 -2.30 -17.74 -10.75
N ALA A 355 -1.57 -18.05 -11.84
CA ALA A 355 -1.06 -19.39 -12.12
C ALA A 355 0.03 -19.82 -11.11
N THR A 356 0.95 -18.92 -10.75
CA THR A 356 1.96 -19.18 -9.71
C THR A 356 1.35 -19.34 -8.31
N ASN A 357 0.20 -18.71 -8.02
CA ASN A 357 -0.49 -18.91 -6.74
C ASN A 357 -1.28 -20.24 -6.67
N LEU A 358 -1.55 -20.90 -7.80
CA LEU A 358 -2.25 -22.19 -7.88
C LEU A 358 -1.30 -23.38 -8.05
N GLY A 359 0.00 -23.14 -8.25
CA GLY A 359 1.02 -24.17 -8.40
C GLY A 359 2.34 -23.73 -7.79
N GLU A 360 2.69 -24.35 -6.66
CA GLU A 360 3.97 -24.24 -5.94
C GLU A 360 4.28 -22.84 -5.36
N GLY A 361 4.96 -22.82 -4.20
CA GLY A 361 5.42 -21.57 -3.60
C GLY A 361 6.33 -20.79 -4.56
N PRO A 362 6.69 -19.54 -4.25
CA PRO A 362 7.48 -18.70 -5.15
C PRO A 362 8.87 -19.32 -5.38
N ASN A 363 8.97 -20.20 -6.38
CA ASN A 363 10.21 -20.43 -7.09
C ASN A 363 10.41 -19.16 -7.90
N ALA A 364 11.11 -18.20 -7.30
CA ALA A 364 11.80 -17.19 -8.06
C ALA A 364 12.53 -17.93 -9.19
N ALA A 365 12.10 -17.70 -10.43
CA ALA A 365 12.88 -18.12 -11.57
C ALA A 365 14.29 -17.54 -11.35
N PRO A 366 15.37 -18.34 -11.49
CA PRO A 366 16.70 -17.81 -11.32
C PRO A 366 16.85 -16.70 -12.35
N VAL A 367 17.02 -15.46 -11.87
CA VAL A 367 17.73 -14.45 -12.64
C VAL A 367 19.04 -15.12 -13.02
N GLU A 368 19.36 -15.13 -14.32
CA GLU A 368 20.57 -15.74 -14.85
C GLU A 368 21.75 -15.43 -13.92
N SER A 369 22.29 -16.49 -13.33
CA SER A 369 23.32 -16.46 -12.31
C SER A 369 24.66 -16.03 -12.92
N GLY A 370 24.80 -14.72 -13.15
CA GLY A 370 26.09 -14.06 -13.16
C GLY A 370 26.56 -13.87 -11.73
N SER A 371 27.37 -14.81 -11.23
CA SER A 371 28.06 -14.80 -9.92
C SER A 371 27.18 -14.72 -8.67
N SER A 372 27.60 -15.37 -7.58
CA SER A 372 27.07 -15.14 -6.23
C SER A 372 26.94 -13.64 -5.96
N PRO A 373 25.83 -13.13 -5.38
CA PRO A 373 25.73 -11.72 -5.03
C PRO A 373 26.90 -11.43 -4.08
N ASP A 374 27.81 -10.59 -4.55
CA ASP A 374 28.92 -10.14 -3.73
C ASP A 374 28.28 -9.40 -2.55
N ALA A 375 28.53 -9.85 -1.32
CA ALA A 375 27.96 -9.26 -0.10
C ALA A 375 28.41 -7.79 0.09
N HIS A 376 29.25 -7.28 -0.81
CA HIS A 376 29.77 -5.93 -0.89
C HIS A 376 29.29 -5.16 -2.13
N GLN A 377 28.25 -5.66 -2.84
CA GLN A 377 27.71 -4.96 -3.99
C GLN A 377 26.80 -3.81 -3.55
N GLY A 378 27.21 -2.58 -3.89
CA GLY A 378 26.38 -1.38 -3.76
C GLY A 378 25.18 -1.39 -4.70
N LEU A 379 24.61 -0.22 -5.00
CA LEU A 379 23.50 -0.15 -5.96
C LEU A 379 23.90 -0.71 -7.33
N PRO A 380 22.97 -1.36 -8.06
CA PRO A 380 23.22 -1.81 -9.42
C PRO A 380 23.74 -0.66 -10.31
N PRO A 381 24.65 -0.92 -11.25
CA PRO A 381 25.06 0.08 -12.22
C PRO A 381 23.86 0.54 -13.06
N LEU A 382 23.87 1.80 -13.49
CA LEU A 382 22.82 2.38 -14.34
C LEU A 382 23.05 1.94 -15.79
N ARG A 383 22.05 1.30 -16.40
CA ARG A 383 22.08 0.86 -17.80
C ARG A 383 22.17 2.04 -18.77
N TYR A 384 21.56 3.17 -18.42
CA TYR A 384 21.44 4.34 -19.28
C TYR A 384 22.32 5.52 -18.85
N GLY A 385 23.30 5.27 -17.98
CA GLY A 385 24.15 6.31 -17.40
C GLY A 385 23.39 7.25 -16.48
N THR A 386 23.94 8.45 -16.30
CA THR A 386 23.43 9.52 -15.44
C THR A 386 22.91 10.70 -16.24
N ILE A 387 22.32 11.68 -15.56
CA ILE A 387 21.93 12.97 -16.17
C ILE A 387 23.10 13.73 -16.81
N ASN A 388 24.34 13.51 -16.36
CA ASN A 388 25.54 14.18 -16.87
C ASN A 388 26.06 13.56 -18.19
N ASP A 389 25.62 12.34 -18.51
CA ASP A 389 26.03 11.64 -19.72
C ASP A 389 25.21 12.09 -20.94
N ALA A 390 25.72 11.82 -22.14
CA ALA A 390 24.97 12.03 -23.38
C ALA A 390 23.65 11.24 -23.35
N LEU A 391 22.62 11.80 -23.99
CA LEU A 391 21.32 11.12 -24.08
C LEU A 391 21.50 9.77 -24.81
N PRO A 392 21.02 8.64 -24.25
CA PRO A 392 21.15 7.34 -24.90
C PRO A 392 20.42 7.27 -26.24
N GLU A 393 20.93 6.46 -27.16
CA GLU A 393 20.30 6.24 -28.46
C GLU A 393 18.95 5.51 -28.34
N GLY A 394 18.02 5.82 -29.25
CA GLY A 394 16.73 5.14 -29.34
C GLY A 394 15.66 5.60 -28.34
N TRP A 395 15.90 6.71 -27.64
CA TRP A 395 14.89 7.36 -26.79
C TRP A 395 14.00 8.31 -27.61
N GLU A 396 12.70 8.26 -27.36
CA GLU A 396 11.72 9.19 -27.93
C GLU A 396 11.91 10.57 -27.29
N SER A 397 12.16 11.61 -28.08
CA SER A 397 12.34 12.98 -27.58
C SER A 397 11.12 13.84 -27.88
N ILE A 398 10.54 14.43 -26.83
CA ILE A 398 9.35 15.26 -26.86
C ILE A 398 9.74 16.62 -26.29
N SER A 399 9.71 17.66 -27.13
CA SER A 399 9.83 19.05 -26.66
C SER A 399 8.43 19.62 -26.50
N SER A 400 8.06 20.03 -25.28
CA SER A 400 6.74 20.57 -24.97
C SER A 400 6.83 21.94 -24.35
N ASP A 401 6.16 22.92 -24.95
CA ASP A 401 5.98 24.26 -24.37
C ASP A 401 4.70 24.36 -23.52
N THR A 402 3.79 23.39 -23.66
CA THR A 402 2.44 23.40 -23.07
C THR A 402 2.23 22.32 -22.02
N MET A 403 3.26 21.55 -21.62
CA MET A 403 3.16 20.50 -20.61
C MET A 403 2.42 21.01 -19.37
N GLY A 404 1.30 20.38 -19.01
CA GLY A 404 0.53 20.73 -17.81
C GLY A 404 0.95 19.88 -16.62
N ASN A 405 1.13 18.57 -16.87
CA ASN A 405 1.52 17.62 -15.86
C ASN A 405 2.34 16.48 -16.47
N PHE A 406 3.57 16.33 -15.98
CA PHE A 406 4.37 15.12 -16.11
C PHE A 406 4.24 14.34 -14.81
N TYR A 407 3.84 13.07 -14.88
CA TYR A 407 3.74 12.23 -13.71
C TYR A 407 4.11 10.79 -14.01
N CYS A 408 5.16 10.30 -13.37
CA CYS A 408 5.58 8.91 -13.46
C CYS A 408 5.33 8.22 -12.12
N GLY A 409 4.87 6.98 -12.15
CA GLY A 409 4.47 6.24 -10.95
C GLY A 409 4.86 4.78 -11.02
N ASN A 410 5.21 4.26 -9.85
CA ASN A 410 5.56 2.85 -9.65
C ASN A 410 4.49 2.11 -8.82
N MET A 411 3.57 2.86 -8.19
CA MET A 411 2.39 2.33 -7.52
C MET A 411 1.10 2.93 -8.09
N ALA A 412 -0.03 2.23 -7.95
CA ALA A 412 -1.30 2.66 -8.55
C ALA A 412 -1.94 3.88 -7.86
N TYR A 413 -2.08 3.82 -6.54
CA TYR A 413 -2.73 4.85 -5.73
C TYR A 413 -1.74 5.85 -5.18
N MET A 414 -2.00 7.15 -5.37
CA MET A 414 -1.24 8.25 -4.75
C MET A 414 -1.93 8.80 -3.50
N ALA A 415 -3.21 8.48 -3.34
CA ALA A 415 -4.01 8.65 -2.14
C ALA A 415 -5.13 7.58 -2.16
N ALA A 416 -5.90 7.45 -1.07
CA ALA A 416 -6.94 6.42 -0.95
C ALA A 416 -8.00 6.46 -2.07
N ASP A 417 -8.21 7.61 -2.67
CA ASP A 417 -9.19 7.92 -3.73
C ASP A 417 -8.52 8.37 -5.04
N ALA A 418 -7.19 8.29 -5.13
CA ALA A 418 -6.43 8.83 -6.26
C ALA A 418 -5.62 7.75 -6.98
N ASN A 419 -6.31 6.95 -7.80
CA ASN A 419 -5.66 5.95 -8.68
C ASN A 419 -5.23 6.60 -9.99
N PHE A 420 -3.96 7.01 -10.07
CA PHE A 420 -3.39 7.60 -11.28
C PHE A 420 -2.75 6.56 -12.19
N PHE A 421 -2.23 5.46 -11.63
CA PHE A 421 -1.44 4.47 -12.36
C PHE A 421 -2.11 3.09 -12.29
N ALA A 422 -3.32 3.00 -12.85
CA ALA A 422 -4.17 1.81 -12.71
C ALA A 422 -3.51 0.52 -13.23
N ALA A 423 -2.51 0.61 -14.11
CA ALA A 423 -1.77 -0.53 -14.67
C ALA A 423 -0.41 -0.81 -13.99
N ALA A 424 -0.11 -0.15 -12.87
CA ALA A 424 1.14 -0.37 -12.14
C ALA A 424 1.22 -1.82 -11.61
N CYS A 425 2.40 -2.42 -11.74
CA CYS A 425 2.72 -3.73 -11.18
C CYS A 425 3.87 -3.58 -10.19
N ALA A 426 3.95 -4.42 -9.17
CA ALA A 426 5.01 -4.31 -8.16
C ALA A 426 6.40 -4.70 -8.68
N ASN A 427 6.48 -5.56 -9.69
CA ASN A 427 7.72 -6.19 -10.13
C ASN A 427 7.72 -6.53 -11.64
N ASP A 428 7.30 -5.59 -12.49
CA ASP A 428 7.31 -5.79 -13.95
C ASP A 428 8.50 -5.15 -14.66
N GLY A 429 9.34 -4.41 -13.93
CA GLY A 429 10.50 -3.70 -14.47
C GLY A 429 10.11 -2.49 -15.30
N LEU A 430 8.90 -1.94 -15.11
CA LEU A 430 8.37 -0.81 -15.88
C LEU A 430 7.77 0.24 -14.96
N MET A 431 7.91 1.51 -15.36
CA MET A 431 7.19 2.62 -14.76
C MET A 431 6.00 3.01 -15.62
N ASP A 432 4.96 3.54 -14.98
CA ASP A 432 3.78 4.05 -15.66
C ASP A 432 3.94 5.58 -15.82
N LEU A 433 4.03 6.04 -17.07
CA LEU A 433 4.19 7.45 -17.41
C LEU A 433 2.86 8.04 -17.85
N VAL A 434 2.46 9.11 -17.17
CA VAL A 434 1.29 9.94 -17.48
C VAL A 434 1.72 11.35 -17.86
N CYS A 435 1.27 11.81 -19.01
CA CYS A 435 1.43 13.20 -19.45
C CYS A 435 0.07 13.82 -19.80
N VAL A 436 -0.11 15.09 -19.42
CA VAL A 436 -1.29 15.90 -19.73
C VAL A 436 -0.85 17.30 -20.14
N ASP A 437 -1.39 17.82 -21.25
CA ASP A 437 -1.14 19.19 -21.68
C ASP A 437 -1.92 20.20 -20.83
N GLY A 438 -1.34 21.37 -20.59
CA GLY A 438 -1.89 22.42 -19.74
C GLY A 438 -2.79 23.42 -20.47
N ASP A 439 -2.77 23.43 -21.80
CA ASP A 439 -3.55 24.31 -22.66
C ASP A 439 -5.00 23.81 -22.90
N VAL A 440 -5.34 22.63 -22.37
CA VAL A 440 -6.70 22.10 -22.36
C VAL A 440 -7.67 22.99 -21.57
N SER A 441 -8.95 22.97 -21.95
CA SER A 441 -9.97 23.82 -21.32
C SER A 441 -10.14 23.52 -19.82
N VAL A 442 -10.51 24.51 -19.01
CA VAL A 442 -10.77 24.33 -17.56
C VAL A 442 -11.81 23.25 -17.31
N GLY A 443 -12.88 23.19 -18.12
CA GLY A 443 -13.90 22.15 -18.02
C GLY A 443 -13.35 20.75 -18.30
N SER A 444 -12.42 20.63 -19.26
CA SER A 444 -11.70 19.39 -19.57
C SER A 444 -10.81 18.95 -18.40
N GLN A 445 -10.08 19.87 -17.77
CA GLN A 445 -9.25 19.59 -16.58
C GLN A 445 -10.09 19.14 -15.38
N LEU A 446 -11.24 19.78 -15.15
CA LEU A 446 -12.18 19.38 -14.10
C LEU A 446 -12.78 17.99 -14.38
N SER A 447 -13.16 17.70 -15.64
CA SER A 447 -13.63 16.37 -16.04
C SER A 447 -12.55 15.31 -15.85
N MET A 448 -11.28 15.65 -16.08
CA MET A 448 -10.16 14.75 -15.85
C MET A 448 -9.95 14.47 -14.36
N LEU A 449 -10.04 15.49 -13.49
CA LEU A 449 -9.98 15.28 -12.04
C LEU A 449 -11.08 14.32 -11.56
N LEU A 450 -12.32 14.54 -11.99
CA LEU A 450 -13.44 13.66 -11.65
C LEU A 450 -13.24 12.23 -12.17
N SER A 451 -12.47 12.06 -13.26
CA SER A 451 -12.14 10.75 -13.78
C SER A 451 -11.18 9.95 -12.88
N VAL A 452 -10.41 10.64 -12.01
CA VAL A 452 -9.57 9.97 -11.01
C VAL A 452 -10.45 9.29 -9.95
N GLU A 453 -11.39 10.04 -9.36
CA GLU A 453 -12.26 9.55 -8.29
C GLU A 453 -13.17 8.40 -8.73
N ASN A 454 -13.63 8.41 -9.98
CA ASN A 454 -14.51 7.37 -10.52
C ASN A 454 -13.74 6.22 -11.21
N GLY A 455 -12.40 6.22 -11.17
CA GLY A 455 -11.55 5.17 -11.72
C GLY A 455 -11.49 5.12 -13.26
N GLN A 456 -11.85 6.20 -13.96
CA GLN A 456 -11.81 6.32 -15.42
C GLN A 456 -10.61 7.15 -15.94
N PHE A 457 -9.69 7.56 -15.06
CA PHE A 457 -8.54 8.39 -15.43
C PHE A 457 -7.65 7.76 -16.50
N PHE A 458 -7.36 6.46 -16.38
CA PHE A 458 -6.59 5.70 -17.37
C PHE A 458 -7.20 5.82 -18.77
N ASP A 459 -8.52 5.68 -18.91
CA ASP A 459 -9.22 5.68 -20.20
C ASP A 459 -9.56 7.08 -20.73
N ASN A 460 -9.24 8.13 -19.98
CA ASN A 460 -9.54 9.51 -20.36
C ASN A 460 -8.73 9.92 -21.62
N PRO A 461 -9.35 10.46 -22.68
CA PRO A 461 -8.66 10.79 -23.93
C PRO A 461 -7.62 11.92 -23.78
N LEU A 462 -7.68 12.71 -22.71
CA LEU A 462 -6.72 13.78 -22.43
C LEU A 462 -5.45 13.29 -21.71
N VAL A 463 -5.44 12.02 -21.30
CA VAL A 463 -4.36 11.41 -20.55
C VAL A 463 -3.54 10.56 -21.52
N SER A 464 -2.29 10.96 -21.76
CA SER A 464 -1.29 10.07 -22.35
C SER A 464 -0.84 9.08 -21.27
N TYR A 465 -0.77 7.79 -21.59
CA TYR A 465 -0.37 6.74 -20.66
C TYR A 465 0.53 5.74 -21.39
N LYS A 466 1.79 5.64 -20.97
CA LYS A 466 2.80 4.72 -21.54
C LYS A 466 3.44 3.88 -20.42
N LYS A 467 3.98 2.69 -20.75
CA LYS A 467 4.94 2.00 -19.87
C LYS A 467 6.35 2.16 -20.40
N ILE A 468 7.28 2.48 -19.50
CA ILE A 468 8.62 2.95 -19.83
C ILE A 468 9.67 2.32 -18.90
N THR A 469 10.94 2.25 -19.33
CA THR A 469 12.04 1.77 -18.48
C THR A 469 12.94 2.89 -17.95
N ALA A 470 12.98 4.02 -18.66
CA ALA A 470 13.78 5.17 -18.26
C ALA A 470 13.27 6.44 -18.93
N TYR A 471 13.61 7.59 -18.34
CA TYR A 471 13.36 8.89 -18.94
C TYR A 471 14.33 9.95 -18.43
N ARG A 472 14.43 11.06 -19.15
CA ARG A 472 15.18 12.26 -18.79
C ARG A 472 14.29 13.46 -19.04
N ILE A 473 14.16 14.33 -18.05
CA ILE A 473 13.37 15.56 -18.17
C ILE A 473 14.25 16.77 -17.87
N THR A 474 14.14 17.78 -18.73
CA THR A 474 14.89 19.03 -18.65
C THR A 474 13.88 20.19 -18.64
N PRO A 475 13.62 20.81 -17.47
CA PRO A 475 12.76 22.00 -17.41
C PRO A 475 13.36 23.14 -18.26
N ARG A 476 12.51 23.83 -19.01
CA ARG A 476 12.88 24.98 -19.85
C ARG A 476 12.21 26.26 -19.37
N ASN A 477 12.86 27.39 -19.66
CA ASN A 477 12.31 28.75 -19.53
C ASN A 477 11.74 29.10 -18.13
N GLN A 478 12.22 28.42 -17.07
CA GLN A 478 11.75 28.58 -15.71
C GLN A 478 12.96 28.65 -14.77
N LYS A 479 13.02 29.67 -13.90
CA LYS A 479 14.12 29.84 -12.94
C LYS A 479 13.94 29.02 -11.66
N ASP A 480 12.69 28.72 -11.31
CA ASP A 480 12.31 27.98 -10.11
C ASP A 480 10.99 27.26 -10.37
N GLY A 481 10.72 26.23 -9.57
CA GLY A 481 9.54 25.38 -9.70
C GLY A 481 9.57 24.24 -8.70
N TYR A 482 8.70 23.27 -8.91
CA TYR A 482 8.55 22.11 -8.04
C TYR A 482 8.76 20.83 -8.84
N ILE A 483 9.73 20.04 -8.42
CA ILE A 483 9.86 18.61 -8.75
C ILE A 483 9.64 17.86 -7.45
N SER A 484 8.73 16.88 -7.50
CA SER A 484 8.41 16.01 -6.37
C SER A 484 8.89 14.60 -6.69
N ILE A 485 9.68 14.00 -5.80
CA ILE A 485 10.06 12.60 -5.85
C ILE A 485 9.55 11.93 -4.57
N ASP A 486 8.61 10.99 -4.70
CA ASP A 486 7.86 10.36 -3.61
C ASP A 486 7.15 11.34 -2.66
N GLY A 487 6.82 12.55 -3.14
CA GLY A 487 6.26 13.62 -2.32
C GLY A 487 7.31 14.57 -1.71
N GLU A 488 8.60 14.29 -1.88
CA GLU A 488 9.70 15.09 -1.35
C GLU A 488 10.22 16.09 -2.38
N LYS A 489 10.50 17.32 -1.94
CA LYS A 489 11.04 18.38 -2.82
C LYS A 489 12.50 18.10 -3.17
N VAL A 490 12.80 18.10 -4.47
CA VAL A 490 14.18 18.08 -4.99
C VAL A 490 14.50 19.39 -5.72
N PRO A 491 15.79 19.70 -6.00
CA PRO A 491 16.17 20.85 -6.81
C PRO A 491 15.43 20.89 -8.15
N PHE A 492 15.02 22.10 -8.57
CA PHE A 492 14.33 22.31 -9.84
C PHE A 492 15.33 22.36 -11.01
N GLU A 493 15.90 21.19 -11.33
CA GLU A 493 16.95 21.02 -12.34
C GLU A 493 16.71 19.71 -13.14
N PRO A 494 17.40 19.53 -14.28
CA PRO A 494 17.25 18.34 -15.10
C PRO A 494 17.50 17.06 -14.29
N PHE A 495 16.72 16.02 -14.55
CA PHE A 495 16.90 14.73 -13.90
C PHE A 495 16.62 13.55 -14.82
N GLN A 496 17.26 12.43 -14.51
CA GLN A 496 17.09 11.17 -15.24
C GLN A 496 16.68 10.07 -14.28
N ALA A 497 15.76 9.22 -14.73
CA ALA A 497 15.20 8.10 -13.98
C ALA A 497 15.42 6.78 -14.71
N GLU A 498 15.73 5.73 -13.97
CA GLU A 498 15.86 4.34 -14.45
C GLU A 498 15.24 3.36 -13.45
N ILE A 499 14.35 2.48 -13.92
CA ILE A 499 13.73 1.43 -13.10
C ILE A 499 14.67 0.24 -12.90
N HIS A 500 14.68 -0.31 -11.71
CA HIS A 500 15.36 -1.57 -11.38
C HIS A 500 14.32 -2.60 -10.95
N GLN A 501 14.18 -3.65 -11.76
CA GLN A 501 13.21 -4.70 -11.49
C GLN A 501 13.57 -5.46 -10.20
N GLY A 502 12.64 -5.53 -9.24
CA GLY A 502 12.77 -6.33 -8.02
C GLY A 502 13.96 -5.95 -7.14
N LEU A 503 14.46 -4.72 -7.24
CA LEU A 503 15.60 -4.26 -6.44
C LEU A 503 15.24 -4.16 -4.95
N GLY A 504 14.04 -3.70 -4.64
CA GLY A 504 13.53 -3.60 -3.29
C GLY A 504 12.69 -4.81 -2.87
N LYS A 505 12.40 -4.87 -1.57
CA LYS A 505 11.45 -5.81 -0.99
C LYS A 505 10.44 -5.08 -0.10
N VAL A 506 9.18 -5.49 -0.16
CA VAL A 506 8.10 -5.00 0.71
C VAL A 506 7.29 -6.15 1.29
N ILE A 507 6.51 -5.90 2.34
CA ILE A 507 5.45 -6.81 2.75
C ILE A 507 4.15 -6.35 2.09
N SER A 508 3.53 -7.22 1.29
CA SER A 508 2.20 -6.98 0.73
C SER A 508 1.20 -8.01 1.25
N LYS A 509 -0.09 -7.68 1.17
CA LYS A 509 -1.14 -8.55 1.69
C LYS A 509 -1.29 -9.86 0.89
N ARG A 510 -1.02 -9.83 -0.43
CA ARG A 510 -1.30 -10.94 -1.35
C ARG A 510 -0.20 -11.18 -2.41
N GLY A 511 0.99 -10.62 -2.26
CA GLY A 511 2.08 -10.75 -3.23
C GLY A 511 2.04 -9.74 -4.38
N GLY A 512 1.34 -8.62 -4.21
CA GLY A 512 1.16 -7.58 -5.24
C GLY A 512 0.37 -6.39 -4.71
N TYR A 513 -0.06 -5.51 -5.62
CA TYR A 513 -0.90 -4.36 -5.27
C TYR A 513 -2.38 -4.75 -5.17
N GLU A 514 -3.12 -4.09 -4.27
CA GLU A 514 -4.56 -4.29 -4.05
C GLU A 514 -5.42 -3.44 -5.03
N ALA A 515 -4.80 -2.80 -6.01
CA ALA A 515 -5.51 -2.06 -7.06
C ALA A 515 -6.25 -3.01 -8.01
N ALA A 516 -7.44 -2.58 -8.45
CA ALA A 516 -8.30 -3.40 -9.31
C ALA A 516 -7.78 -3.55 -10.75
N GLY A 517 -6.81 -2.74 -11.16
CA GLY A 517 -6.35 -2.64 -12.54
C GLY A 517 -7.13 -1.62 -13.37
N PRO A 518 -6.77 -1.42 -14.66
CA PRO A 518 -7.48 -0.53 -15.58
C PRO A 518 -8.86 -1.07 -16.00
N THR A 519 -9.87 -0.23 -16.19
CA THR A 519 -11.22 -0.68 -16.54
C THR A 519 -11.24 -1.63 -17.77
N ASN A 520 -11.90 -2.79 -17.66
CA ASN A 520 -12.03 -3.82 -18.70
C ASN A 520 -10.72 -4.51 -19.16
N TRP A 521 -9.63 -4.47 -18.38
CA TRP A 521 -8.39 -5.20 -18.70
C TRP A 521 -8.62 -6.73 -18.87
N ASP A 522 -9.56 -7.27 -18.12
CA ASP A 522 -9.99 -8.67 -18.08
C ASP A 522 -10.82 -9.11 -19.29
N LYS A 523 -11.21 -8.17 -20.17
CA LYS A 523 -11.98 -8.45 -21.39
C LYS A 523 -11.17 -8.32 -22.69
N ILE A 524 -9.88 -7.98 -22.59
CA ILE A 524 -9.02 -7.91 -23.78
C ILE A 524 -8.79 -9.31 -24.33
N THR A 525 -9.09 -9.48 -25.61
CA THR A 525 -8.85 -10.72 -26.36
C THR A 525 -7.46 -10.65 -26.97
N ILE A 526 -6.61 -11.64 -26.68
CA ILE A 526 -5.26 -11.74 -27.25
C ILE A 526 -5.39 -11.89 -28.77
N GLY A 527 -4.94 -10.89 -29.54
CA GLY A 527 -4.73 -11.02 -30.99
C GLY A 527 -5.72 -10.35 -31.95
N ALA A 528 -6.46 -9.30 -31.56
CA ALA A 528 -7.24 -8.51 -32.52
C ALA A 528 -6.99 -7.00 -32.38
N VAL A 529 -6.14 -6.45 -33.23
CA VAL A 529 -6.18 -5.01 -33.55
C VAL A 529 -7.40 -4.81 -34.43
N ALA A 530 -8.48 -4.26 -33.86
CA ALA A 530 -9.61 -3.77 -34.64
C ALA A 530 -9.63 -2.23 -34.59
N PRO A 531 -9.74 -1.54 -35.73
CA PRO A 531 -9.89 -0.09 -35.75
C PRO A 531 -11.28 0.28 -35.19
N ILE A 532 -11.32 1.16 -34.20
CA ILE A 532 -12.58 1.68 -33.65
C ILE A 532 -13.02 2.87 -34.51
N ASP A 533 -14.12 2.69 -35.23
CA ASP A 533 -14.89 3.76 -35.86
C ASP A 533 -15.83 4.39 -34.82
N VAL A 534 -15.61 5.66 -34.49
CA VAL A 534 -16.41 6.42 -33.51
C VAL A 534 -17.42 7.26 -34.28
N THR A 535 -18.69 6.84 -34.32
CA THR A 535 -19.77 7.71 -34.81
C THR A 535 -20.95 7.88 -33.84
N ALA A 536 -21.21 9.15 -33.55
CA ALA A 536 -22.48 9.83 -33.25
C ALA A 536 -23.36 9.40 -32.05
N ARG A 537 -23.23 8.21 -31.45
CA ARG A 537 -24.11 7.80 -30.33
C ARG A 537 -23.65 8.27 -28.95
N ALA A 538 -22.36 8.51 -28.74
CA ALA A 538 -21.82 8.96 -27.45
C ALA A 538 -22.20 10.42 -27.10
N VAL A 539 -22.28 11.30 -28.10
CA VAL A 539 -22.54 12.73 -27.91
C VAL A 539 -23.95 12.99 -27.38
N ALA A 540 -24.95 12.23 -27.86
CA ALA A 540 -26.34 12.37 -27.42
C ALA A 540 -26.57 11.91 -25.96
N TRP A 541 -25.86 10.85 -25.54
CA TRP A 541 -25.97 10.32 -24.17
C TRP A 541 -25.27 11.23 -23.15
N VAL A 542 -24.07 11.72 -23.48
CA VAL A 542 -23.32 12.68 -22.63
C VAL A 542 -24.10 13.98 -22.42
N ALA A 543 -24.71 14.53 -23.48
CA ALA A 543 -25.52 15.74 -23.37
C ALA A 543 -26.74 15.57 -22.42
N GLN A 544 -27.35 14.39 -22.41
CA GLN A 544 -28.52 14.11 -21.58
C GLN A 544 -28.15 13.83 -20.12
N ALA A 545 -26.98 13.24 -19.87
CA ALA A 545 -26.44 12.99 -18.52
C ALA A 545 -25.93 14.28 -17.86
N VAL A 546 -25.22 15.14 -18.61
CA VAL A 546 -24.74 16.45 -18.14
C VAL A 546 -25.92 17.35 -17.74
N ARG A 547 -27.03 17.33 -18.49
CA ARG A 547 -28.23 18.12 -18.18
C ARG A 547 -28.90 17.69 -16.86
N ARG A 548 -28.87 16.40 -16.51
CA ARG A 548 -29.43 15.89 -15.24
C ARG A 548 -28.53 16.21 -14.05
N GLN A 549 -27.22 16.12 -14.21
CA GLN A 549 -26.27 16.45 -13.14
C GLN A 549 -26.20 17.96 -12.86
N LEU A 550 -26.28 18.80 -13.89
CA LEU A 550 -26.32 20.26 -13.71
C LEU A 550 -27.57 20.71 -12.93
N HIS A 551 -28.73 20.08 -13.17
CA HIS A 551 -29.94 20.34 -12.40
C HIS A 551 -29.81 19.91 -10.92
N ALA A 552 -29.19 18.77 -10.64
CA ALA A 552 -28.95 18.31 -9.27
C ALA A 552 -27.96 19.21 -8.52
N PHE A 553 -26.92 19.68 -9.20
CA PHE A 553 -25.91 20.58 -8.64
C PHE A 553 -26.46 21.98 -8.33
N ILE A 554 -27.26 22.56 -9.24
CA ILE A 554 -27.93 23.85 -9.02
C ILE A 554 -28.90 23.76 -7.84
N ASN A 555 -29.67 22.67 -7.74
CA ASN A 555 -30.58 22.47 -6.60
C ASN A 555 -29.82 22.30 -5.27
N GLY A 556 -28.64 21.68 -5.27
CA GLY A 556 -27.77 21.56 -4.09
C GLY A 556 -27.19 22.91 -3.64
N ILE A 557 -26.80 23.78 -4.58
CA ILE A 557 -26.32 25.13 -4.27
C ILE A 557 -27.46 26.00 -3.70
N VAL A 558 -28.65 25.93 -4.29
CA VAL A 558 -29.82 26.66 -3.79
C VAL A 558 -30.19 26.22 -2.37
N ALA A 559 -30.10 24.93 -2.06
CA ALA A 559 -30.31 24.39 -0.71
C ALA A 559 -29.26 24.87 0.31
N CYS A 560 -27.98 24.93 -0.07
CA CYS A 560 -26.92 25.48 0.79
C CYS A 560 -27.09 26.98 1.07
N LEU A 561 -27.49 27.77 0.07
CA LEU A 561 -27.71 29.21 0.22
C LEU A 561 -28.96 29.51 1.08
N THR A 562 -30.01 28.68 1.01
CA THR A 562 -31.18 28.79 1.91
C THR A 562 -30.83 28.39 3.35
N PHE A 563 -29.98 27.38 3.55
CA PHE A 563 -29.50 26.97 4.88
C PHE A 563 -28.62 28.05 5.54
N SER A 564 -27.74 28.70 4.76
CA SER A 564 -26.91 29.81 5.24
C SER A 564 -27.74 31.04 5.61
N SER A 565 -28.83 31.29 4.88
CA SER A 565 -29.75 32.41 5.16
C SER A 565 -30.58 32.18 6.43
N TYR A 566 -30.94 30.93 6.75
CA TYR A 566 -31.60 30.56 8.00
C TYR A 566 -30.65 30.64 9.21
N PHE A 567 -29.38 30.25 9.03
CA PHE A 567 -28.38 30.28 10.10
C PHE A 567 -28.02 31.72 10.51
N PHE A 568 -27.95 32.65 9.55
CA PHE A 568 -27.73 34.08 9.82
C PHE A 568 -28.90 34.75 10.55
N LYS A 569 -30.13 34.27 10.33
CA LYS A 569 -31.32 34.80 11.00
C LYS A 569 -31.40 34.36 12.47
N ILE A 570 -30.98 33.11 12.77
CA ILE A 570 -30.94 32.57 14.14
C ILE A 570 -29.80 33.21 14.97
N THR A 571 -28.70 33.61 14.35
CA THR A 571 -27.59 34.30 15.06
C THR A 571 -27.88 35.78 15.34
N PHE A 572 -28.75 36.44 14.56
CA PHE A 572 -29.13 37.83 14.81
C PHE A 572 -30.20 37.97 15.92
N ASP A 573 -31.16 37.04 16.02
CA ASP A 573 -32.17 37.06 17.09
C ASP A 573 -31.61 36.60 18.46
N GLY A 574 -30.49 35.88 18.48
CA GLY A 574 -29.82 35.42 19.71
C GLY A 574 -29.03 36.51 20.47
N GLN A 575 -28.74 37.66 19.87
CA GLN A 575 -27.98 38.74 20.51
C GLN A 575 -28.83 39.81 21.23
N GLN A 576 -30.16 39.70 21.23
CA GLN A 576 -31.04 40.59 22.01
C GLN A 576 -31.38 40.09 23.42
N TRP A 577 -30.86 38.93 23.85
CA TRP A 577 -31.15 38.33 25.16
C TRP A 577 -30.01 38.39 26.20
N LEU A 578 -28.95 39.15 25.95
CA LEU A 578 -27.81 39.35 26.88
C LEU A 578 -27.44 40.83 27.07
N ARG A 579 -28.43 41.69 27.33
CA ARG A 579 -28.24 42.99 27.98
C ARG A 579 -29.25 43.19 29.10
#